data_AF-C5ZXJ7-F1
#
_entry.id   AF-C5ZXJ7-F1
#
_cell.length_a   1.000
_cell.length_b   1.000
_cell.length_c   1.000
_cell.angle_alpha   90.00
_cell.angle_beta   90.00
_cell.angle_gamma   90.00
#
_symmetry.space_group_name_H-M   'P 1'
#
loop_
_entity.id
_entity.type
_entity.pdbx_description
1 polymer ?
#
loop_
_entity_poly.entity_id
_entity_poly.type
_entity_poly.pdbx_seq_one_letter_code
_entity_poly.pdbx_strand_id
1 'polypeptide(L)'
;MKKFLKKISDPKIVGVFSKSGLGLVAILALVGCDSGSQNSNNAGGLEQATKNGATVTIEQQSDGTYKILEETPSNTTRVILREADGNERILSQEEIDKIIAEESKKIDAGTSQLTNPTGAGLSLGETILASAAGAILGSWIGSKLFNNQNYQAQQRTSYKTPQAYERSQNSFNRSATSATSSAGRSGFYSPNNTSTTQNRSSSSSSAFGG
;
A
#
# COMPACT_ATOMS: atom_id res chain seq x y z
N MET A 1 30.09 49.13 52.87
CA MET A 1 28.63 49.15 52.63
C MET A 1 28.34 49.43 51.16
N LYS A 2 27.72 48.49 50.44
CA LYS A 2 26.71 48.66 49.37
C LYS A 2 26.39 47.28 48.79
N LYS A 3 25.15 47.15 48.32
CA LYS A 3 24.31 45.95 48.28
C LYS A 3 24.03 45.48 46.83
N PHE A 4 23.71 44.18 46.70
CA PHE A 4 22.85 43.47 45.74
C PHE A 4 22.98 43.70 44.22
N LEU A 5 23.07 42.61 43.44
CA LEU A 5 21.93 41.93 42.79
C LEU A 5 22.37 40.65 42.04
N LYS A 6 21.57 39.58 42.19
CA LYS A 6 21.65 38.30 41.48
C LYS A 6 21.29 38.46 39.99
N LYS A 7 21.95 37.72 39.10
CA LYS A 7 21.32 37.15 37.89
C LYS A 7 21.69 35.67 37.76
N ILE A 8 20.65 34.87 37.57
CA ILE A 8 20.64 33.43 37.35
C ILE A 8 20.32 33.23 35.86
N SER A 9 21.10 32.46 35.11
CA SER A 9 20.67 31.77 33.87
C SER A 9 21.67 30.65 33.54
N ASP A 10 21.15 29.46 33.23
CA ASP A 10 21.79 28.13 33.15
C ASP A 10 22.91 27.91 32.11
N PRO A 11 23.82 26.94 32.36
CA PRO A 11 24.57 26.23 31.32
C PRO A 11 23.91 24.86 31.01
N LYS A 12 23.56 24.61 29.73
CA LYS A 12 23.31 23.25 29.24
C LYS A 12 24.28 22.89 28.12
N ILE A 13 25.21 22.04 28.52
CA ILE A 13 26.02 21.15 27.71
C ILE A 13 25.10 20.37 26.76
N VAL A 14 25.23 20.57 25.45
CA VAL A 14 24.84 19.58 24.43
C VAL A 14 26.06 19.40 23.54
N GLY A 15 26.70 18.26 23.73
CA GLY A 15 28.00 17.93 23.22
C GLY A 15 28.03 17.60 21.73
N VAL A 16 29.14 18.00 21.12
CA VAL A 16 30.03 17.15 20.32
C VAL A 16 29.43 16.54 19.06
N PHE A 17 29.60 17.32 17.99
CA PHE A 17 29.97 16.84 16.66
C PHE A 17 31.00 15.70 16.75
N SER A 18 30.69 14.55 16.17
CA SER A 18 31.72 13.60 15.78
C SER A 18 31.29 12.71 14.61
N LYS A 19 31.81 13.10 13.44
CA LYS A 19 32.51 12.26 12.46
C LYS A 19 31.71 11.72 11.25
N SER A 20 32.28 12.06 10.08
CA SER A 20 32.22 11.38 8.76
C SER A 20 30.92 11.64 7.96
N GLY A 21 30.90 12.24 6.77
CA GLY A 21 31.90 12.55 5.77
C GLY A 21 31.29 12.30 4.37
N LEU A 22 31.11 13.36 3.57
CA LEU A 22 30.98 13.42 2.10
C LEU A 22 29.83 12.65 1.38
N GLY A 23 28.92 13.42 0.76
CA GLY A 23 28.62 13.23 -0.67
C GLY A 23 27.19 12.91 -1.13
N LEU A 24 26.52 13.94 -1.65
CA LEU A 24 25.70 14.00 -2.89
C LEU A 24 24.30 13.33 -2.98
N VAL A 25 23.44 13.98 -3.79
CA VAL A 25 22.16 13.54 -4.41
C VAL A 25 20.91 13.86 -3.56
N ALA A 26 19.83 14.52 -4.01
CA ALA A 26 19.44 15.21 -5.24
C ALA A 26 18.34 16.23 -4.90
N ILE A 27 18.13 17.18 -5.80
CA ILE A 27 17.12 18.24 -5.78
C ILE A 27 15.73 17.66 -5.43
N LEU A 28 15.17 18.04 -4.26
CA LEU A 28 13.76 17.82 -3.96
C LEU A 28 12.92 18.79 -4.80
N ALA A 29 12.27 18.26 -5.84
CA ALA A 29 11.13 18.92 -6.43
C ALA A 29 10.01 18.97 -5.37
N LEU A 30 9.54 20.18 -5.12
CA LEU A 30 8.49 20.58 -4.19
C LEU A 30 7.29 19.60 -4.19
N VAL A 31 7.23 18.73 -3.20
CA VAL A 31 5.96 18.21 -2.68
C VAL A 31 5.59 19.06 -1.46
N GLY A 32 4.44 19.72 -1.57
CA GLY A 32 3.95 20.71 -0.64
C GLY A 32 3.95 20.21 0.81
N CYS A 33 4.39 21.12 1.66
CA CYS A 33 4.29 21.10 3.11
C CYS A 33 2.82 21.05 3.53
N ASP A 34 2.35 19.91 4.03
CA ASP A 34 1.44 19.91 5.16
C ASP A 34 1.89 18.86 6.19
N SER A 35 1.75 19.26 7.43
CA SER A 35 2.45 18.71 8.58
C SER A 35 1.63 17.57 9.17
N GLY A 36 2.01 16.33 8.89
CA GLY A 36 1.39 15.17 9.53
C GLY A 36 2.13 13.91 9.17
N SER A 37 2.84 13.36 10.15
CA SER A 37 3.46 12.02 10.20
C SER A 37 3.01 11.08 9.07
N GLN A 38 3.76 11.08 7.97
CA GLN A 38 3.51 10.19 6.85
C GLN A 38 4.06 8.80 7.20
N ASN A 39 3.29 8.10 8.02
CA ASN A 39 3.26 6.65 7.97
C ASN A 39 2.54 6.27 6.68
N SER A 40 3.24 6.30 5.54
CA SER A 40 2.80 5.65 4.31
C SER A 40 2.89 4.13 4.50
N ASN A 41 2.08 3.62 5.42
CA ASN A 41 1.79 2.20 5.50
C ASN A 41 0.75 1.88 4.43
N ASN A 42 1.03 0.80 3.71
CA ASN A 42 0.21 0.08 2.73
C ASN A 42 -1.15 -0.43 3.33
N ALA A 43 -1.84 0.33 4.18
CA ALA A 43 -3.04 -0.10 4.89
C ALA A 43 -4.32 -0.01 4.04
N GLY A 44 -4.41 0.97 3.14
CA GLY A 44 -5.63 1.22 2.35
C GLY A 44 -5.99 0.11 1.34
N GLY A 45 -5.04 -0.73 0.90
CA GLY A 45 -5.36 -1.89 0.06
C GLY A 45 -5.92 -3.06 0.86
N LEU A 46 -5.41 -3.25 2.08
CA LEU A 46 -5.73 -4.37 2.96
C LEU A 46 -7.10 -4.19 3.62
N GLU A 47 -7.42 -2.98 4.09
CA GLU A 47 -8.73 -2.68 4.68
C GLU A 47 -9.87 -2.78 3.66
N GLN A 48 -9.58 -2.50 2.38
CA GLN A 48 -10.51 -2.72 1.28
C GLN A 48 -10.67 -4.20 0.94
N ALA A 49 -9.58 -4.99 1.00
CA ALA A 49 -9.66 -6.43 0.88
C ALA A 49 -10.44 -7.08 2.04
N THR A 50 -10.42 -6.52 3.26
CA THR A 50 -11.28 -7.04 4.34
C THR A 50 -12.75 -6.68 4.12
N LYS A 51 -13.05 -5.56 3.45
CA LYS A 51 -14.42 -5.11 3.15
C LYS A 51 -15.01 -5.79 1.91
N ASN A 52 -14.18 -6.07 0.91
CA ASN A 52 -14.57 -6.64 -0.38
C ASN A 52 -13.78 -7.94 -0.61
N GLY A 53 -14.44 -8.98 -1.10
CA GLY A 53 -13.80 -10.22 -1.54
C GLY A 53 -12.58 -10.01 -2.47
N ALA A 54 -11.78 -11.05 -2.65
CA ALA A 54 -10.70 -11.05 -3.65
C ALA A 54 -10.72 -12.35 -4.44
N THR A 55 -10.55 -12.25 -5.76
CA THR A 55 -10.22 -13.42 -6.58
C THR A 55 -8.71 -13.45 -6.76
N VAL A 56 -8.10 -14.53 -6.30
CA VAL A 56 -6.65 -14.73 -6.29
C VAL A 56 -6.33 -15.92 -7.15
N THR A 57 -5.45 -15.72 -8.12
CA THR A 57 -4.89 -16.80 -8.94
C THR A 57 -3.48 -17.09 -8.45
N ILE A 58 -3.28 -18.30 -7.94
CA ILE A 58 -2.01 -18.79 -7.42
C ILE A 58 -1.47 -19.82 -8.41
N GLU A 59 -0.19 -19.73 -8.73
CA GLU A 59 0.50 -20.64 -9.63
C GLU A 59 1.59 -21.41 -8.89
N GLN A 60 1.56 -22.74 -9.03
CA GLN A 60 2.62 -23.62 -8.59
C GLN A 60 3.83 -23.48 -9.53
N GLN A 61 4.99 -23.21 -8.93
CA GLN A 61 6.27 -23.11 -9.62
C GLN A 61 6.89 -24.50 -9.79
N SER A 62 7.86 -24.62 -10.71
CA SER A 62 8.55 -25.89 -10.99
C SER A 62 9.35 -26.45 -9.81
N ASP A 63 9.69 -25.62 -8.84
CA ASP A 63 10.39 -25.98 -7.60
C ASP A 63 9.42 -26.43 -6.47
N GLY A 64 8.11 -26.46 -6.74
CA GLY A 64 7.08 -26.81 -5.77
C GLY A 64 6.63 -25.66 -4.87
N THR A 65 7.19 -24.45 -5.06
CA THR A 65 6.74 -23.23 -4.38
C THR A 65 5.52 -22.64 -5.07
N TYR A 66 4.86 -21.68 -4.42
CA TYR A 66 3.65 -21.04 -4.94
C TYR A 66 3.84 -19.54 -5.05
N LYS A 67 3.28 -18.94 -6.10
CA LYS A 67 3.28 -17.49 -6.30
C LYS A 67 1.92 -16.99 -6.75
N ILE A 68 1.59 -15.77 -6.35
CA ILE A 68 0.39 -15.06 -6.80
C ILE A 68 0.64 -14.60 -8.23
N LEU A 69 -0.07 -15.20 -9.18
CA LEU A 69 -0.04 -14.80 -10.57
C LEU A 69 -0.80 -13.49 -10.76
N GLU A 70 -1.99 -13.41 -10.18
CA GLU A 70 -2.92 -12.30 -10.35
C GLU A 70 -3.87 -12.23 -9.16
N GLU A 71 -4.27 -11.01 -8.81
CA GLU A 71 -5.20 -10.76 -7.73
C GLU A 71 -6.03 -9.51 -8.06
N THR A 72 -7.35 -9.66 -7.96
CA THR A 72 -8.31 -8.61 -8.27
C THR A 72 -9.43 -8.57 -7.21
N PRO A 73 -9.90 -7.36 -6.81
CA PRO A 73 -11.05 -7.21 -5.93
C PRO A 73 -12.32 -7.87 -6.52
N SER A 74 -13.12 -8.49 -5.67
CA SER A 74 -14.35 -9.21 -6.03
C SER A 74 -15.41 -9.07 -4.94
N ASN A 75 -16.65 -9.45 -5.21
CA ASN A 75 -17.69 -9.53 -4.17
C ASN A 75 -17.53 -10.79 -3.29
N THR A 76 -16.82 -11.80 -3.80
CA THR A 76 -16.64 -13.08 -3.12
C THR A 76 -15.19 -13.49 -3.20
N THR A 77 -14.67 -14.04 -2.10
CA THR A 77 -13.31 -14.59 -2.04
C THR A 77 -13.25 -15.89 -2.83
N ARG A 78 -12.32 -15.97 -3.79
CA ARG A 78 -12.09 -17.17 -4.59
C ARG A 78 -10.60 -17.37 -4.78
N VAL A 79 -10.15 -18.61 -4.60
CA VAL A 79 -8.75 -18.98 -4.84
C VAL A 79 -8.72 -19.96 -6.00
N ILE A 80 -8.03 -19.57 -7.07
CA ILE A 80 -7.79 -20.37 -8.25
C ILE A 80 -6.35 -20.87 -8.16
N LEU A 81 -6.16 -22.18 -8.16
CA LEU A 81 -4.86 -22.81 -8.20
C LEU A 81 -4.56 -23.26 -9.64
N ARG A 82 -3.47 -22.74 -10.20
CA ARG A 82 -2.84 -23.23 -11.42
C ARG A 82 -1.70 -24.16 -11.03
N GLU A 83 -1.86 -25.44 -11.33
CA GLU A 83 -0.87 -26.49 -11.10
C GLU A 83 0.30 -26.34 -12.12
N ALA A 84 1.44 -26.99 -11.85
CA ALA A 84 2.63 -26.89 -12.71
C ALA A 84 2.43 -27.47 -14.13
N ASP A 85 1.41 -28.32 -14.32
CA ASP A 85 1.01 -28.89 -15.61
C ASP A 85 0.13 -27.95 -16.45
N GLY A 86 -0.23 -26.79 -15.90
CA GLY A 86 -1.11 -25.80 -16.53
C GLY A 86 -2.61 -26.01 -16.25
N ASN A 87 -2.99 -27.02 -15.49
CA ASN A 87 -4.38 -27.23 -15.08
C ASN A 87 -4.79 -26.19 -14.02
N GLU A 88 -6.01 -25.66 -14.17
CA GLU A 88 -6.58 -24.71 -13.23
C GLU A 88 -7.77 -25.31 -12.49
N ARG A 89 -7.80 -25.13 -11.17
CA ARG A 89 -8.94 -25.53 -10.33
C ARG A 89 -9.23 -24.48 -9.28
N ILE A 90 -10.50 -24.36 -8.91
CA ILE A 90 -10.95 -23.50 -7.82
C ILE A 90 -10.90 -24.33 -6.53
N LEU A 91 -10.25 -23.81 -5.50
CA LEU A 91 -10.23 -24.46 -4.19
C LEU A 91 -11.61 -24.36 -3.51
N SER A 92 -12.06 -25.45 -2.90
CA SER A 92 -13.26 -25.44 -2.07
C SER A 92 -13.00 -24.72 -0.74
N GLN A 93 -14.06 -24.29 -0.05
CA GLN A 93 -13.91 -23.65 1.25
C GLN A 93 -13.27 -24.60 2.27
N GLU A 94 -13.61 -25.88 2.23
CA GLU A 94 -13.07 -26.89 3.14
C GLU A 94 -11.58 -27.16 2.88
N GLU A 95 -11.14 -27.12 1.61
CA GLU A 95 -9.73 -27.20 1.26
C GLU A 95 -8.97 -25.99 1.78
N ILE A 96 -9.51 -24.78 1.56
CA ILE A 96 -8.93 -23.53 2.05
C ILE A 96 -8.80 -23.59 3.58
N ASP A 97 -9.85 -23.94 4.30
CA ASP A 97 -9.86 -23.99 5.76
C ASP A 97 -8.81 -24.96 6.31
N LYS A 98 -8.64 -26.12 5.68
CA LYS A 98 -7.58 -27.08 6.05
C LYS A 98 -6.19 -26.49 5.85
N ILE A 99 -5.95 -25.90 4.68
CA ILE A 99 -4.66 -25.28 4.34
C ILE A 99 -4.33 -24.14 5.34
N ILE A 100 -5.31 -23.30 5.65
CA ILE A 100 -5.13 -22.18 6.59
C ILE A 100 -4.93 -22.67 8.02
N ALA A 101 -5.66 -23.71 8.45
CA ALA A 101 -5.50 -24.29 9.77
C ALA A 101 -4.12 -24.92 9.97
N GLU A 102 -3.60 -25.61 8.95
CA GLU A 102 -2.23 -26.13 8.94
C GLU A 102 -1.21 -25.00 9.00
N GLU A 103 -1.41 -23.94 8.22
CA GLU A 103 -0.48 -22.82 8.17
C GLU A 103 -0.47 -22.00 9.47
N SER A 104 -1.63 -21.84 10.11
CA SER A 104 -1.65 -21.15 11.41
C SER A 104 -0.82 -21.86 12.46
N LYS A 105 -0.80 -23.20 12.48
CA LYS A 105 0.06 -23.95 13.42
C LYS A 105 1.53 -23.62 13.20
N LYS A 106 1.95 -23.43 11.95
CA LYS A 106 3.33 -23.03 11.61
C LYS A 106 3.63 -21.60 12.01
N ILE A 107 2.67 -20.70 11.82
CA ILE A 107 2.78 -19.29 12.25
C ILE A 107 2.90 -19.22 13.78
N ASP A 108 2.07 -19.96 14.51
CA ASP A 108 2.12 -20.04 15.97
C ASP A 108 3.43 -20.67 16.47
N ALA A 109 3.96 -21.64 15.74
CA ALA A 109 5.27 -22.24 16.01
C ALA A 109 6.45 -21.37 15.55
N GLY A 110 6.23 -20.24 14.86
CA GLY A 110 7.30 -19.38 14.33
C GLY A 110 8.12 -20.00 13.19
N THR A 111 7.56 -21.01 12.51
CA THR A 111 8.22 -21.76 11.43
C THR A 111 7.70 -21.40 10.03
N SER A 112 6.66 -20.58 9.95
CA SER A 112 6.13 -20.06 8.70
C SER A 112 7.12 -19.14 8.00
N GLN A 113 7.28 -19.31 6.69
CA GLN A 113 8.08 -18.46 5.80
C GLN A 113 7.52 -17.03 5.72
N LEU A 114 6.25 -16.83 6.11
CA LEU A 114 5.63 -15.50 6.18
C LEU A 114 6.19 -14.64 7.31
N THR A 115 6.49 -15.26 8.45
CA THR A 115 6.97 -14.56 9.65
C THR A 115 8.47 -14.75 9.87
N ASN A 116 9.01 -15.86 9.38
CA ASN A 116 10.41 -16.26 9.50
C ASN A 116 10.94 -16.78 8.15
N PRO A 117 11.31 -15.87 7.22
CA PRO A 117 11.74 -16.25 5.88
C PRO A 117 13.09 -16.97 5.92
N THR A 118 13.12 -18.22 5.48
CA THR A 118 14.34 -19.05 5.36
C THR A 118 14.87 -19.13 3.93
N GLY A 119 14.14 -18.56 2.97
CA GLY A 119 14.46 -18.61 1.53
C GLY A 119 13.87 -19.80 0.78
N ALA A 120 13.16 -20.71 1.46
CA ALA A 120 12.59 -21.93 0.88
C ALA A 120 11.34 -21.72 -0.03
N GLY A 121 11.06 -20.48 -0.44
CA GLY A 121 9.83 -20.12 -1.15
C GLY A 121 8.58 -20.26 -0.28
N LEU A 122 7.41 -19.95 -0.85
CA LEU A 122 6.14 -20.00 -0.12
C LEU A 122 5.36 -21.27 -0.45
N SER A 123 4.73 -21.82 0.57
CA SER A 123 3.70 -22.85 0.45
C SER A 123 2.36 -22.26 0.00
N LEU A 124 1.41 -23.11 -0.39
CA LEU A 124 0.09 -22.69 -0.84
C LEU A 124 -0.63 -21.86 0.24
N GLY A 125 -0.61 -22.31 1.50
CA GLY A 125 -1.24 -21.58 2.60
C GLY A 125 -0.59 -20.24 2.88
N GLU A 126 0.74 -20.18 2.83
CA GLU A 126 1.47 -18.91 2.98
C GLU A 126 1.16 -17.94 1.84
N THR A 127 1.00 -18.46 0.62
CA THR A 127 0.68 -17.66 -0.56
C THR A 127 -0.75 -17.12 -0.49
N ILE A 128 -1.70 -17.95 -0.04
CA ILE A 128 -3.08 -17.50 0.23
C ILE A 128 -3.08 -16.43 1.33
N LEU A 129 -2.34 -16.63 2.42
CA LEU A 129 -2.27 -15.66 3.53
C LEU A 129 -1.52 -14.37 3.17
N ALA A 130 -0.56 -14.41 2.24
CA ALA A 130 0.12 -13.23 1.71
C ALA A 130 -0.75 -12.42 0.75
N SER A 131 -1.77 -13.05 0.17
CA SER A 131 -2.73 -12.44 -0.74
C SER A 131 -3.80 -11.63 0.01
N ALA A 132 -4.53 -10.78 -0.68
CA ALA A 132 -5.72 -10.10 -0.17
C ALA A 132 -6.77 -11.07 0.37
N ALA A 133 -6.91 -12.27 -0.22
CA ALA A 133 -7.78 -13.32 0.33
C ALA A 133 -7.35 -13.74 1.74
N GLY A 134 -6.06 -13.67 2.04
CA GLY A 134 -5.50 -13.89 3.37
C GLY A 134 -6.03 -12.93 4.43
N ALA A 135 -6.35 -11.68 4.05
CA ALA A 135 -6.94 -10.70 4.95
C ALA A 135 -8.38 -11.06 5.36
N ILE A 136 -9.11 -11.75 4.49
CA ILE A 136 -10.49 -12.16 4.72
C ILE A 136 -10.50 -13.49 5.48
N LEU A 137 -9.77 -14.48 4.96
CA LEU A 137 -9.75 -15.85 5.45
C LEU A 137 -8.96 -15.98 6.75
N GLY A 138 -7.90 -15.18 6.89
CA GLY A 138 -7.01 -15.15 8.04
C GLY A 138 -7.29 -13.99 8.97
N SER A 139 -8.50 -13.41 9.02
CA SER A 139 -8.81 -12.27 9.89
C SER A 139 -8.36 -12.46 11.36
N TRP A 140 -8.41 -13.69 11.87
CA TRP A 140 -7.91 -14.06 13.20
C TRP A 140 -6.37 -14.20 13.28
N ILE A 141 -5.71 -14.59 12.19
CA ILE A 141 -4.24 -14.68 12.04
C ILE A 141 -3.63 -13.30 11.75
N GLY A 142 -4.42 -12.41 11.15
CA GLY A 142 -4.01 -11.10 10.62
C GLY A 142 -3.30 -10.24 11.66
N SER A 143 -3.76 -10.23 12.91
CA SER A 143 -3.10 -9.47 13.98
C SER A 143 -1.63 -9.86 14.20
N LYS A 144 -1.28 -11.14 13.99
CA LYS A 144 0.10 -11.64 14.10
C LYS A 144 0.92 -11.39 12.85
N LEU A 145 0.31 -11.47 11.67
CA LEU A 145 1.00 -11.29 10.40
C LEU A 145 1.19 -9.82 10.04
N PHE A 146 0.15 -8.99 10.18
CA PHE A 146 0.17 -7.60 9.73
C PHE A 146 1.08 -6.69 10.58
N ASN A 147 1.25 -7.02 11.86
CA ASN A 147 2.20 -6.32 12.72
C ASN A 147 3.65 -6.82 12.53
N ASN A 148 3.90 -7.80 11.66
CA ASN A 148 5.22 -8.36 11.40
C ASN A 148 5.87 -7.69 10.17
N GLN A 149 7.06 -7.13 10.36
CA GLN A 149 7.82 -6.48 9.28
C GLN A 149 8.24 -7.47 8.18
N ASN A 150 8.56 -8.72 8.54
CA ASN A 150 8.94 -9.76 7.58
C ASN A 150 7.77 -10.10 6.67
N TYR A 151 6.54 -10.14 7.20
CA TYR A 151 5.35 -10.40 6.41
C TYR A 151 5.11 -9.32 5.34
N GLN A 152 5.29 -8.05 5.68
CA GLN A 152 5.15 -6.95 4.71
C GLN A 152 6.21 -7.00 3.60
N ALA A 153 7.42 -7.44 3.92
CA ALA A 153 8.46 -7.70 2.92
C ALA A 153 8.07 -8.89 2.04
N GLN A 154 7.61 -9.97 2.67
CA GLN A 154 7.26 -11.22 2.00
C GLN A 154 6.08 -11.05 1.04
N GLN A 155 5.05 -10.28 1.42
CA GLN A 155 3.90 -10.00 0.56
C GLN A 155 4.31 -9.56 -0.85
N ARG A 156 5.31 -8.66 -0.98
CA ARG A 156 5.77 -8.17 -2.29
C ARG A 156 6.43 -9.28 -3.11
N THR A 157 7.13 -10.20 -2.45
CA THR A 157 7.85 -11.32 -3.09
C THR A 157 6.95 -12.50 -3.42
N SER A 158 5.77 -12.59 -2.79
CA SER A 158 4.76 -13.62 -3.05
C SER A 158 4.17 -13.51 -4.45
N TYR A 159 4.21 -12.32 -5.07
CA TYR A 159 3.74 -12.12 -6.43
C TYR A 159 4.76 -12.60 -7.46
N LYS A 160 4.26 -13.23 -8.53
CA LYS A 160 5.10 -13.72 -9.64
C LYS A 160 5.80 -12.57 -10.35
N THR A 161 5.14 -11.41 -10.47
CA THR A 161 5.71 -10.22 -11.10
C THR A 161 5.46 -8.96 -10.27
N PRO A 162 6.38 -7.97 -10.29
CA PRO A 162 6.13 -6.67 -9.65
C PRO A 162 4.88 -5.97 -10.19
N GLN A 163 4.60 -6.15 -11.49
CA GLN A 163 3.42 -5.60 -12.15
C GLN A 163 2.12 -6.20 -11.60
N ALA A 164 2.09 -7.50 -11.29
CA ALA A 164 0.92 -8.13 -10.66
C ALA A 164 0.64 -7.53 -9.27
N TYR A 165 1.69 -7.30 -8.48
CA TYR A 165 1.58 -6.62 -7.19
C TYR A 165 1.04 -5.18 -7.33
N GLU A 166 1.65 -4.37 -8.21
CA GLU A 166 1.20 -3.00 -8.46
C GLU A 166 -0.25 -2.95 -8.95
N ARG A 167 -0.64 -3.88 -9.83
CA ARG A 167 -2.03 -3.99 -10.32
C ARG A 167 -2.99 -4.36 -9.20
N SER A 168 -2.63 -5.30 -8.33
CA SER A 168 -3.40 -5.64 -7.14
C SER A 168 -3.60 -4.39 -6.27
N GLN A 169 -2.51 -3.76 -5.82
CA GLN A 169 -2.56 -2.57 -4.95
C GLN A 169 -3.40 -1.44 -5.56
N ASN A 170 -3.21 -1.15 -6.85
CA ASN A 170 -3.98 -0.12 -7.55
C ASN A 170 -5.46 -0.48 -7.67
N SER A 171 -5.80 -1.75 -7.85
CA SER A 171 -7.19 -2.20 -7.97
C SER A 171 -7.93 -2.10 -6.64
N PHE A 172 -7.28 -2.48 -5.53
CA PHE A 172 -7.86 -2.31 -4.19
C PHE A 172 -8.01 -0.82 -3.81
N ASN A 173 -7.02 0.03 -4.12
CA ASN A 173 -7.10 1.48 -3.87
C ASN A 173 -8.15 2.18 -4.75
N ARG A 174 -8.33 1.75 -6.01
CA ARG A 174 -9.41 2.27 -6.87
C ARG A 174 -10.78 1.86 -6.33
N SER A 175 -10.94 0.62 -5.87
CA SER A 175 -12.18 0.19 -5.21
C SER A 175 -12.51 1.04 -3.96
N ALA A 176 -11.51 1.58 -3.26
CA ALA A 176 -11.70 2.55 -2.18
C ALA A 176 -12.22 3.90 -2.67
N THR A 177 -11.67 4.38 -3.79
CA THR A 177 -11.93 5.72 -4.34
C THR A 177 -13.22 5.79 -5.18
N SER A 178 -13.67 4.66 -5.73
CA SER A 178 -14.95 4.53 -6.43
C SER A 178 -16.16 4.79 -5.51
N ALA A 179 -15.98 4.73 -4.18
CA ALA A 179 -17.00 5.13 -3.21
C ALA A 179 -17.05 6.67 -3.01
N THR A 180 -16.15 7.44 -3.63
CA THR A 180 -16.10 8.91 -3.52
C THR A 180 -15.59 9.54 -4.81
N SER A 181 -16.39 9.50 -5.88
CA SER A 181 -16.26 10.48 -6.96
C SER A 181 -17.52 10.58 -7.82
N SER A 182 -18.47 11.38 -7.35
CA SER A 182 -19.20 12.24 -8.27
C SER A 182 -18.24 13.29 -8.83
N ALA A 183 -17.97 13.21 -10.14
CA ALA A 183 -17.45 14.26 -11.03
C ALA A 183 -16.00 14.78 -10.82
N GLY A 184 -15.14 14.52 -11.82
CA GLY A 184 -13.81 15.14 -11.90
C GLY A 184 -12.92 14.77 -13.09
N ARG A 185 -13.51 14.57 -14.28
CA ARG A 185 -12.92 14.62 -15.64
C ARG A 185 -11.39 14.76 -15.78
N SER A 186 -10.67 13.66 -16.00
CA SER A 186 -9.29 13.67 -16.53
C SER A 186 -9.28 13.31 -18.02
N GLY A 187 -9.27 14.33 -18.87
CA GLY A 187 -9.09 14.21 -20.31
C GLY A 187 -7.86 14.99 -20.73
N PHE A 188 -6.87 14.29 -21.29
CA PHE A 188 -5.64 14.82 -21.87
C PHE A 188 -5.92 15.68 -23.12
N TYR A 189 -6.45 16.88 -22.96
CA TYR A 189 -6.44 17.91 -24.01
C TYR A 189 -6.32 19.29 -23.34
N SER A 190 -5.12 19.85 -23.36
CA SER A 190 -4.88 21.26 -23.09
C SER A 190 -4.70 21.97 -24.44
N PRO A 191 -5.66 22.78 -24.90
CA PRO A 191 -5.38 23.83 -25.85
C PRO A 191 -4.98 25.09 -25.08
N ASN A 192 -3.73 25.51 -25.29
CA ASN A 192 -3.30 26.89 -25.06
C ASN A 192 -4.29 27.86 -25.72
N ASN A 193 -4.70 28.91 -25.02
CA ASN A 193 -4.92 30.18 -25.68
C ASN A 193 -4.67 31.37 -24.76
N THR A 194 -3.62 32.10 -25.15
CA THR A 194 -3.24 33.45 -24.81
C THR A 194 -4.32 34.49 -25.12
N SER A 195 -4.29 35.56 -24.32
CA SER A 195 -4.72 36.93 -24.64
C SER A 195 -6.20 37.29 -24.48
N THR A 196 -6.41 38.23 -23.55
CA THR A 196 -7.26 39.42 -23.66
C THR A 196 -8.73 39.19 -24.00
N THR A 197 -9.64 39.49 -23.08
CA THR A 197 -10.64 40.58 -23.24
C THR A 197 -11.33 40.83 -21.91
N GLN A 198 -11.33 42.11 -21.51
CA GLN A 198 -12.06 42.71 -20.40
C GLN A 198 -13.59 42.56 -20.57
N ASN A 199 -14.32 43.09 -19.57
CA ASN A 199 -15.66 43.70 -19.66
C ASN A 199 -16.81 42.78 -19.15
N ARG A 200 -17.74 43.21 -18.28
CA ARG A 200 -18.30 44.55 -18.04
C ARG A 200 -18.75 44.75 -16.59
N SER A 201 -18.30 45.84 -16.00
CA SER A 201 -18.97 46.54 -14.91
C SER A 201 -20.13 47.37 -15.45
N SER A 202 -21.24 47.37 -14.72
CA SER A 202 -22.40 48.24 -14.91
C SER A 202 -22.10 49.67 -14.45
N SER A 203 -22.22 50.67 -15.33
CA SER A 203 -22.99 51.91 -15.10
C SER A 203 -22.59 53.07 -16.04
N SER A 204 -23.64 53.78 -16.48
CA SER A 204 -23.73 55.19 -16.91
C SER A 204 -23.49 55.61 -18.38
N SER A 205 -24.60 56.19 -18.90
CA SER A 205 -24.76 57.40 -19.74
C SER A 205 -24.18 57.50 -21.16
N SER A 206 -25.11 57.38 -22.12
CA SER A 206 -25.46 58.35 -23.20
C SER A 206 -24.41 59.33 -23.74
N ALA A 207 -24.19 59.34 -25.07
CA ALA A 207 -24.44 60.49 -25.96
C ALA A 207 -23.92 60.27 -27.42
N PHE A 208 -24.85 60.37 -28.37
CA PHE A 208 -24.84 60.96 -29.72
C PHE A 208 -23.58 61.03 -30.60
N GLY A 209 -23.70 60.49 -31.82
CA GLY A 209 -23.84 61.30 -33.04
C GLY A 209 -22.60 61.48 -33.94
N GLY A 210 -22.76 61.14 -35.23
CA GLY A 210 -21.85 61.52 -36.32
C GLY A 210 -21.53 60.39 -37.27
#